data_AF-A0AAV3FGM8-F1
#
_entry.id   AF-A0AAV3FGM8-F1
#
_cell.length_a   1.000
_cell.length_b   1.000
_cell.length_c   1.000
_cell.angle_alpha   90.00
_cell.angle_beta   90.00
_cell.angle_gamma   90.00
#
_symmetry.space_group_name_H-M   'P 1'
#
loop_
_entity.id
_entity.type
_entity.pdbx_description
1 polymer ?
#
loop_
_entity_poly.entity_id
_entity_poly.type
_entity_poly.pdbx_seq_one_letter_code
_entity_poly.pdbx_strand_id
1 'polypeptide(L)' 'MNKTLKELDLTLVNENETLDDLQLDGLHLIQKKEGFRFGVDAVLLANFANVNRKHSVLDLCTGTGIIPFIIYG' A
#
# COMPACT_ATOMS: atom_id res chain seq x y z
N MET A 1 1.17 -7.42 23.89
CA MET A 1 -0.23 -7.02 24.06
C MET A 1 -0.29 -5.50 24.12
N ASN A 2 -0.81 -4.91 23.04
CA ASN A 2 -1.38 -3.56 22.89
C ASN A 2 -0.43 -2.35 23.02
N LYS A 3 0.40 -2.14 22.00
CA LYS A 3 0.57 -0.77 21.48
C LYS A 3 -0.64 -0.53 20.59
N THR A 4 -1.59 0.19 21.16
CA THR A 4 -2.79 0.77 20.54
C THR A 4 -2.56 1.01 19.07
N LEU A 5 -3.34 0.32 18.22
CA LEU A 5 -3.75 0.84 16.93
C LEU A 5 -4.13 2.30 17.21
N LYS A 6 -3.28 3.25 16.82
CA LYS A 6 -3.71 4.64 16.68
C LYS A 6 -4.94 4.54 15.80
N GLU A 7 -6.08 5.03 16.27
CA GLU A 7 -7.28 5.13 15.44
C GLU A 7 -6.82 5.67 14.08
N LEU A 8 -7.03 4.89 13.02
CA LEU A 8 -6.71 5.37 11.68
C LEU A 8 -7.51 6.64 11.50
N ASP A 9 -6.81 7.72 11.17
CA ASP A 9 -7.43 9.03 11.04
C ASP A 9 -8.25 9.06 9.75
N LEU A 10 -9.50 8.62 9.88
CA LEU A 10 -10.47 8.60 8.79
C LEU A 10 -10.78 10.00 8.24
N THR A 11 -10.37 11.07 8.93
CA THR A 11 -10.52 12.44 8.40
C THR A 11 -9.65 12.70 7.17
N LEU A 12 -8.65 11.85 6.92
CA LEU A 12 -7.80 11.92 5.72
C LEU A 12 -8.44 11.26 4.49
N VAL A 13 -9.53 10.51 4.65
CA VAL A 13 -10.19 9.77 3.56
C VAL A 13 -11.29 10.62 2.96
N ASN A 14 -11.19 10.94 1.67
CA ASN A 14 -12.22 11.72 0.99
C ASN A 14 -13.47 10.88 0.69
N GLU A 15 -14.60 11.54 0.42
CA GLU A 15 -15.88 10.86 0.12
C GLU A 15 -15.80 9.88 -1.07
N ASN A 16 -14.91 10.14 -2.04
CA ASN A 16 -14.68 9.28 -3.21
C ASN A 16 -13.54 8.29 -3.03
N GLU A 17 -13.10 8.05 -1.79
CA GLU A 17 -12.00 7.15 -1.45
C GLU A 17 -12.41 6.07 -0.44
N THR A 18 -11.64 5.00 -0.40
CA THR A 18 -11.67 3.97 0.64
C THR A 18 -10.31 3.87 1.29
N LEU A 19 -10.30 3.37 2.51
CA LEU A 19 -9.09 2.96 3.21
C LEU A 19 -9.03 1.45 3.20
N ASP A 20 -8.21 0.89 2.32
CA ASP A 20 -8.10 -0.55 2.12
C ASP A 20 -7.01 -1.11 3.03
N ASP A 21 -7.34 -2.13 3.82
CA ASP A 21 -6.35 -2.87 4.61
C ASP A 21 -5.54 -3.78 3.68
N LEU A 22 -4.22 -3.59 3.65
CA LEU A 22 -3.32 -4.40 2.83
C LEU A 22 -3.00 -5.75 3.47
N GLN A 23 -3.39 -5.97 4.73
CA GLN A 23 -3.06 -7.15 5.53
C GLN A 23 -1.53 -7.37 5.69
N LEU A 24 -0.77 -6.29 5.57
CA LEU A 24 0.68 -6.26 5.73
C LEU A 24 1.03 -5.45 6.97
N ASP A 25 1.11 -6.11 8.15
CA ASP A 25 1.51 -5.49 9.42
C ASP A 25 0.81 -4.16 9.76
N GLY A 26 -0.48 -4.05 9.44
CA GLY A 26 -1.30 -2.87 9.74
C GLY A 26 -1.14 -1.72 8.73
N LEU A 27 -0.52 -1.95 7.58
CA LEU A 27 -0.50 -1.01 6.46
C LEU A 27 -1.87 -0.90 5.81
N HIS A 28 -2.30 0.34 5.57
CA HIS A 28 -3.53 0.65 4.86
C HIS A 28 -3.22 1.57 3.69
N LEU A 29 -4.00 1.46 2.61
CA LEU A 29 -3.86 2.27 1.41
C LEU A 29 -5.14 3.05 1.15
N ILE A 30 -5.01 4.38 0.99
CA ILE A 30 -6.11 5.21 0.52
C ILE A 30 -6.24 5.04 -1.00
N GLN A 31 -7.41 4.66 -1.48
CA GLN A 31 -7.68 4.43 -2.90
C GLN A 31 -8.97 5.09 -3.35
N LYS A 32 -9.04 5.50 -4.62
CA LYS A 32 -10.30 5.94 -5.20
C LYS A 32 -11.31 4.79 -5.25
N LYS A 33 -12.57 5.07 -4.89
CA LYS A 33 -13.70 4.15 -5.06
C LYS A 33 -13.87 3.76 -6.52
N GLU A 34 -13.83 4.77 -7.39
CA GLU A 34 -13.98 4.67 -8.83
C GLU A 34 -12.67 5.07 -9.51
N GLY A 35 -12.14 4.19 -10.35
CA GLY A 35 -10.86 4.41 -11.05
C GLY A 35 -9.94 3.20 -10.98
N PHE A 36 -8.67 3.41 -11.36
CA PHE A 36 -7.67 2.35 -11.28
C PHE A 36 -7.37 1.99 -9.82
N ARG A 37 -7.47 0.70 -9.53
CA ARG A 37 -7.07 0.08 -8.25
C ARG A 37 -6.05 -1.00 -8.57
N PHE A 38 -5.10 -1.23 -7.67
CA PHE A 38 -4.08 -2.23 -7.93
C PHE A 38 -4.69 -3.62 -8.09
N GLY A 39 -4.12 -4.39 -9.01
CA GLY A 39 -4.48 -5.78 -9.23
C GLY A 39 -3.46 -6.74 -8.63
N VAL A 40 -3.69 -8.02 -8.89
CA VAL A 40 -2.76 -9.10 -8.53
C VAL A 40 -1.42 -8.97 -9.27
N ASP A 41 -1.42 -8.35 -10.45
CA ASP A 41 -0.21 -8.07 -11.24
C ASP A 41 0.83 -7.26 -10.46
N ALA A 42 0.41 -6.22 -9.74
CA ALA A 42 1.31 -5.41 -8.92
C ALA A 42 1.92 -6.22 -7.75
N VAL A 43 1.13 -7.12 -7.15
CA VAL A 43 1.59 -8.02 -6.07
C VAL A 43 2.66 -8.99 -6.60
N LEU A 44 2.39 -9.61 -7.75
CA LEU A 44 3.32 -10.53 -8.38
C LEU A 44 4.61 -9.82 -8.80
N LEU A 45 4.51 -8.60 -9.34
CA LEU A 45 5.67 -7.79 -9.73
C LEU A 45 6.54 -7.40 -8.53
N ALA A 46 5.92 -6.98 -7.41
CA ALA A 46 6.64 -6.66 -6.18
C ALA A 46 7.43 -7.87 -5.65
N ASN A 47 6.81 -9.05 -5.63
CA ASN A 47 7.48 -10.30 -5.23
C ASN A 47 8.59 -10.72 -6.22
N PHE A 48 8.43 -10.43 -7.51
CA PHE A 48 9.44 -10.74 -8.53
C PHE A 48 10.70 -9.88 -8.41
N ALA A 49 10.56 -8.62 -7.99
CA ALA A 49 11.66 -7.64 -7.99
C ALA A 49 12.85 -7.98 -7.05
N ASN A 50 12.71 -8.97 -6.15
CA ASN A 50 13.75 -9.48 -5.23
C ASN A 50 14.57 -8.36 -4.56
N VAL A 51 13.88 -7.45 -3.86
CA VAL A 51 14.46 -6.28 -3.22
C VAL A 51 14.87 -6.60 -1.78
N ASN A 52 16.00 -6.05 -1.33
CA ASN A 52 16.46 -6.12 0.06
C ASN A 52 16.53 -4.71 0.67
N ARG A 53 16.41 -4.59 2.00
CA ARG A 53 16.49 -3.34 2.77
C ARG A 53 17.76 -2.52 2.57
N LYS A 54 18.82 -3.11 2.00
CA LYS A 54 20.08 -2.42 1.67
C LYS A 54 20.07 -1.79 0.28
N HIS A 55 19.11 -2.10 -0.56
CA HIS A 55 19.02 -1.57 -1.91
C HIS A 55 18.40 -0.15 -1.89
N SER A 56 18.88 0.70 -2.79
CA SER A 56 18.17 1.91 -3.18
C SER A 56 17.27 1.56 -4.36
N VAL A 57 15.97 1.75 -4.21
CA VAL A 57 14.97 1.33 -5.20
C VAL A 57 14.15 2.53 -5.65
N LEU A 58 13.81 2.54 -6.93
CA LEU A 58 12.93 3.52 -7.55
C LEU A 58 11.77 2.79 -8.21
N ASP A 59 10.54 3.12 -7.82
CA ASP A 59 9.33 2.64 -8.48
C ASP A 59 8.87 3.65 -9.53
N LEU A 60 8.95 3.26 -10.80
CA LEU A 60 8.53 4.08 -11.94
C LEU A 60 7.11 3.71 -12.33
N CYS A 61 6.27 4.72 -12.58
CA CYS A 61 4.85 4.54 -12.87
C CYS A 61 4.06 3.88 -11.71
N THR A 62 4.40 4.27 -10.47
CA THR A 62 3.90 3.67 -9.22
C THR A 62 2.37 3.65 -9.05
N GLY A 63 1.64 4.51 -9.79
CA GLY A 63 0.18 4.57 -9.73
C GLY A 63 -0.33 4.83 -8.31
N THR A 64 -1.01 3.85 -7.74
CA THR A 64 -1.53 3.91 -6.35
C THR A 64 -0.44 3.79 -5.29
N GLY A 65 0.83 3.56 -5.64
CA GLY A 65 1.91 3.42 -4.68
C GLY A 65 2.09 2.01 -4.11
N ILE A 66 1.34 1.02 -4.62
CA ILE A 66 1.21 -0.29 -3.96
C ILE A 66 2.52 -1.09 -3.90
N ILE A 67 3.35 -1.05 -4.94
CA ILE A 67 4.57 -1.86 -5.03
C ILE A 67 5.55 -1.51 -3.90
N PRO A 68 5.86 -0.22 -3.64
CA PRO A 68 6.67 0.19 -2.49
C PRO A 68 6.13 -0.29 -1.15
N PHE A 69 4.81 -0.27 -0.94
CA PHE A 69 4.21 -0.75 0.30
C PHE A 69 4.37 -2.27 0.48
N ILE A 70 4.18 -3.06 -0.59
CA ILE A 70 4.38 -4.51 -0.56
C ILE A 70 5.86 -4.85 -0.34
N ILE A 71 6.79 -4.10 -0.94
CA ILE A 71 8.23 -4.31 -0.74
C ILE A 71 8.66 -3.93 0.70
N TYR A 72 7.97 -2.99 1.33
CA TYR A 72 8.28 -2.52 2.69
C TYR A 72 7.76 -3.46 3.79
N GLY A 73 6.49 -3.89 3.67
CA GLY A 73 5.80 -4.76 4.63
C GLY A 73 6.32 -6.18 4.60
#